data_AF-A0A8H6XNM7-F1
#
_entry.id   AF-A0A8H6XNM7-F1
#
_cell.length_a   1.000
_cell.length_b   1.000
_cell.length_c   1.000
_cell.angle_alpha   90.00
_cell.angle_beta   90.00
_cell.angle_gamma   90.00
#
_symmetry.space_group_name_H-M   'P 1'
#
loop_
_entity.id
_entity.type
_entity.pdbx_description
1 polymer ?
#
loop_
_entity_poly.entity_id
_entity_poly.type
_entity_poly.pdbx_seq_one_letter_code
_entity_poly.pdbx_strand_id
1 'polypeptide(L)'
;MLRGDVLRDALSSNSWQIHLLPPQLKVLAHCICALSASISFDHAIIGPGAKPSSLGDRSVFTRCADLREYGVRRKPMYRALCAEALRLASEVGVLLEPSEDNAVSCFMLQFLENARETRSRPFAVQYLHHVRVICESWGEEHMEPPNATIWTGFLLMEALETTLHRQPILVLVLLPHLFFHPDMNDYRSHHDQLLITGRDPLSLQNLFISLQSAMQEGKEQPVIPFTAMRPYLFHVTRLARDLYEKITGDFARRHPLDESSITEFISSLNHLHSIRSLIFDQEDENYPGDSLFCPSAQKRGLQLNLRSCAYTMTFSRAILVLGLHRELVHRAVISSSSSPAIGPAAADHWAAERLALLRRQVSEMADLTLGEIVRGLRTMPSLPHIAHIHRGNVVAWAEFCLDEADAAGSVSPERAAIIETISEALKLIGYSWPLPSGLVERLDAYVDTHRPSGSLPPVFSEDSMFLDMFPAPLDNNWVSMFTAPPGNEAFLAQGRYL
;
A
#
# COMPACT_ATOMS: atom_id res chain seq x y z
N MET A 1 -4.30 12.01 -12.60
CA MET A 1 -5.29 13.10 -12.64
C MET A 1 -5.97 13.22 -11.28
N LEU A 2 -5.40 14.01 -10.37
CA LEU A 2 -6.13 14.48 -9.19
C LEU A 2 -6.78 15.79 -9.63
N ARG A 3 -8.09 15.96 -9.44
CA ARG A 3 -8.84 17.23 -9.61
C ARG A 3 -8.33 18.37 -8.70
N GLY A 4 -7.11 18.26 -8.17
CA GLY A 4 -6.47 19.24 -7.31
C GLY A 4 -6.34 20.60 -7.99
N ASP A 5 -6.06 20.65 -9.29
CA ASP A 5 -5.98 21.92 -10.02
C ASP A 5 -7.37 22.54 -10.21
N VAL A 6 -8.38 21.75 -10.61
CA VAL A 6 -9.78 22.21 -10.69
C VAL A 6 -10.27 22.74 -9.34
N LEU A 7 -10.00 22.01 -8.26
CA LEU A 7 -10.36 22.42 -6.91
C LEU A 7 -9.59 23.68 -6.48
N ARG A 8 -8.29 23.76 -6.79
CA ARG A 8 -7.45 24.94 -6.50
C ARG A 8 -7.96 26.16 -7.24
N ASP A 9 -8.29 26.04 -8.51
CA ASP A 9 -8.80 27.14 -9.33
C ASP A 9 -10.16 27.62 -8.80
N ALA A 10 -11.04 26.68 -8.44
CA ALA A 10 -12.32 26.98 -7.81
C ALA A 10 -12.14 27.65 -6.44
N LEU A 11 -11.22 27.17 -5.60
CA LEU A 11 -10.90 27.79 -4.31
C LEU A 11 -10.33 29.20 -4.50
N SER A 12 -9.37 29.36 -5.41
CA SER A 12 -8.73 30.65 -5.69
C SER A 12 -9.75 31.67 -6.18
N SER A 13 -10.66 31.26 -7.07
CA SER A 13 -11.77 32.09 -7.57
C SER A 13 -12.76 32.50 -6.46
N ASN A 14 -12.86 31.69 -5.41
CA ASN A 14 -13.74 31.93 -4.26
C ASN A 14 -12.97 32.42 -3.01
N SER A 15 -11.79 33.01 -3.17
CA SER A 15 -10.96 33.53 -2.05
C SER A 15 -10.72 32.49 -0.93
N TRP A 16 -10.55 31.22 -1.32
CA TRP A 16 -10.35 30.06 -0.45
C TRP A 16 -11.52 29.75 0.49
N GLN A 17 -12.72 30.28 0.21
CA GLN A 17 -13.92 30.03 1.00
C GLN A 17 -14.62 28.76 0.53
N ILE A 18 -14.36 27.64 1.22
CA ILE A 18 -14.89 26.30 0.88
C ILE A 18 -16.43 26.28 0.78
N HIS A 19 -17.13 27.10 1.56
CA HIS A 19 -18.59 27.13 1.58
C HIS A 19 -19.23 27.74 0.32
N LEU A 20 -18.44 28.45 -0.52
CA LEU A 20 -18.87 29.02 -1.79
C LEU A 20 -18.65 28.06 -2.97
N LEU A 21 -18.02 26.90 -2.75
CA LEU A 21 -17.80 25.92 -3.80
C LEU A 21 -19.10 25.24 -4.23
N PRO A 22 -19.18 24.73 -5.49
CA PRO A 22 -20.23 23.81 -5.90
C PRO A 22 -20.36 22.61 -4.95
N PRO A 23 -21.57 22.04 -4.76
CA PRO A 23 -21.82 21.02 -3.75
C PRO A 23 -20.83 19.84 -3.75
N GLN A 24 -20.54 19.27 -4.92
CA GLN A 24 -19.63 18.13 -5.08
C GLN A 24 -18.18 18.51 -4.74
N LEU A 25 -17.70 19.67 -5.23
CA LEU A 25 -16.37 20.19 -4.92
C LEU A 25 -16.23 20.56 -3.44
N LYS A 26 -17.30 21.01 -2.79
CA LYS A 26 -17.33 21.25 -1.35
C LYS A 26 -17.10 19.94 -0.57
N VAL A 27 -17.74 18.84 -0.97
CA VAL A 27 -17.51 17.53 -0.34
C VAL A 27 -16.06 17.09 -0.53
N LEU A 28 -15.54 17.19 -1.77
CA LEU A 28 -14.16 16.84 -2.08
C LEU A 28 -13.16 17.65 -1.24
N ALA A 29 -13.38 18.96 -1.11
CA ALA A 29 -12.54 19.84 -0.29
C ALA A 29 -12.51 19.38 1.18
N HIS A 30 -13.67 19.03 1.76
CA HIS A 30 -13.74 18.54 3.15
C HIS A 30 -13.08 17.16 3.31
N CYS A 31 -13.18 16.28 2.31
CA CYS A 31 -12.46 15.01 2.31
C CYS A 31 -10.94 15.23 2.31
N ILE A 32 -10.45 16.15 1.48
CA ILE A 32 -9.03 16.53 1.44
C ILE A 32 -8.61 17.15 2.78
N CYS A 33 -9.39 18.06 3.36
CA CYS A 33 -9.11 18.63 4.69
C CYS A 33 -9.01 17.55 5.76
N ALA A 34 -9.94 16.58 5.80
CA ALA A 34 -9.93 15.49 6.75
C ALA A 34 -8.70 14.58 6.58
N LEU A 35 -8.37 14.19 5.34
CA LEU A 35 -7.17 13.40 5.05
C LEU A 35 -5.88 14.14 5.41
N SER A 36 -5.78 15.41 5.00
CA SER A 36 -4.59 16.24 5.21
C SER A 36 -4.39 16.57 6.69
N ALA A 37 -5.47 16.64 7.47
CA ALA A 37 -5.39 16.79 8.90
C ALA A 37 -4.49 15.71 9.51
N SER A 38 -4.59 14.45 9.05
CA SER A 38 -3.78 13.33 9.55
C SER A 38 -2.28 13.45 9.31
N ILE A 39 -1.78 14.41 8.54
CA ILE A 39 -0.33 14.73 8.44
C ILE A 39 -0.01 16.18 8.78
N SER A 40 -1.00 16.99 9.12
CA SER A 40 -0.83 18.42 9.33
C SER A 40 0.10 18.72 10.50
N PHE A 41 1.03 19.66 10.28
CA PHE A 41 1.86 20.24 11.34
C PHE A 41 1.23 21.50 11.97
N ASP A 42 0.02 21.88 11.55
CA ASP A 42 -0.67 23.06 12.07
C ASP A 42 -1.09 22.86 13.53
N HIS A 43 -0.83 23.89 14.35
CA HIS A 43 -1.22 23.92 15.76
C HIS A 43 -2.73 23.75 15.97
N ALA A 44 -3.57 24.33 15.12
CA ALA A 44 -5.01 24.20 15.20
C ALA A 44 -5.47 22.75 15.00
N ILE A 45 -4.67 21.94 14.30
CA ILE A 45 -4.97 20.53 14.02
C ILE A 45 -4.34 19.59 15.05
N ILE A 46 -3.07 19.80 15.42
CA ILE A 46 -2.38 18.96 16.40
C ILE A 46 -2.91 19.22 17.81
N GLY A 47 -3.23 20.46 18.15
CA GLY A 47 -3.56 20.87 19.51
C GLY A 47 -2.33 21.25 20.35
N PRO A 48 -2.51 21.46 21.68
CA PRO A 48 -1.49 22.07 22.55
C PRO A 48 -0.27 21.16 22.79
N GLY A 49 0.94 21.73 22.82
CA GLY A 49 2.20 21.02 23.12
C GLY A 49 3.33 21.36 22.13
N ALA A 50 4.44 20.61 22.19
CA ALA A 50 5.53 20.74 21.22
C ALA A 50 5.01 20.53 19.80
N LYS A 51 5.57 21.26 18.82
CA LYS A 51 5.13 21.24 17.42
C LYS A 51 6.32 21.17 16.46
N PRO A 52 6.21 20.40 15.36
CA PRO A 52 7.12 20.56 14.24
C PRO A 52 6.90 21.93 13.58
N SER A 53 7.98 22.56 13.17
CA SER A 53 7.97 23.80 12.37
C SER A 53 7.55 23.57 10.92
N SER A 54 7.81 22.37 10.41
CA SER A 54 7.43 21.90 9.08
C SER A 54 7.46 20.38 9.05
N LEU A 55 7.00 19.78 7.95
CA LEU A 55 7.18 18.35 7.69
C LEU A 55 8.66 17.99 7.46
N GLY A 56 9.52 18.96 7.16
CA GLY A 56 10.97 18.74 7.09
C GLY A 56 11.70 19.00 8.42
N ASP A 57 10.99 19.14 9.54
CA ASP A 57 11.61 19.47 10.83
C ASP A 57 12.44 18.30 11.38
N ARG A 58 13.74 18.38 11.16
CA ARG A 58 14.71 17.35 11.55
C ARG A 58 14.86 17.18 13.06
N SER A 59 14.43 18.16 13.86
CA SER A 59 14.45 18.02 15.32
C SER A 59 13.33 17.09 15.83
N VAL A 60 12.27 16.92 15.03
CA VAL A 60 11.11 16.10 15.37
C VAL A 60 11.13 14.79 14.60
N PHE A 61 11.33 14.84 13.28
CA PHE A 61 11.24 13.66 12.40
C PHE A 61 12.59 12.96 12.24
N THR A 62 13.03 12.31 13.33
CA THR A 62 14.19 11.40 13.30
C THR A 62 13.72 9.95 13.27
N ARG A 63 14.53 9.04 12.71
CA ARG A 63 14.16 7.64 12.51
C ARG A 63 13.78 6.89 13.80
N CYS A 64 14.33 7.29 14.94
CA CYS A 64 14.03 6.69 16.24
C CYS A 64 13.05 7.53 17.08
N ALA A 65 12.47 8.59 16.53
CA ALA A 65 11.52 9.44 17.25
C ALA A 65 10.21 8.70 17.52
N ASP A 66 9.75 8.74 18.77
CA ASP A 66 8.39 8.34 19.11
C ASP A 66 7.41 9.48 18.85
N LEU A 67 6.69 9.40 17.72
CA LEU A 67 5.78 10.46 17.29
C LEU A 67 4.32 10.16 17.64
N ARG A 68 4.03 9.10 18.40
CA ARG A 68 2.67 8.65 18.71
C ARG A 68 1.83 9.70 19.43
N GLU A 69 2.46 10.54 20.26
CA GLU A 69 1.78 11.61 20.99
C GLU A 69 1.10 12.62 20.03
N TYR A 70 1.72 12.93 18.89
CA TYR A 70 1.15 13.84 17.89
C TYR A 70 -0.15 13.29 17.30
N GLY A 71 -0.18 12.01 16.94
CA GLY A 71 -1.38 11.34 16.44
C GLY A 71 -2.50 11.29 17.48
N VAL A 72 -2.17 11.05 18.75
CA VAL A 72 -3.14 11.08 19.86
C VAL A 72 -3.76 12.47 20.02
N ARG A 73 -2.93 13.53 20.06
CA ARG A 73 -3.39 14.92 20.26
C ARG A 73 -4.26 15.42 19.09
N ARG A 74 -3.90 15.06 17.86
CA ARG A 74 -4.63 15.41 16.63
C ARG A 74 -5.98 14.72 16.48
N LYS A 75 -6.13 13.52 17.06
CA LYS A 75 -7.28 12.61 16.88
C LYS A 75 -8.66 13.30 17.02
N PRO A 76 -8.92 14.20 17.98
CA PRO A 76 -10.22 14.86 18.11
C PRO A 76 -10.55 15.74 16.89
N MET A 77 -9.60 16.56 16.43
CA MET A 77 -9.81 17.44 15.28
C MET A 77 -9.98 16.65 13.99
N TYR A 78 -9.13 15.63 13.78
CA TYR A 78 -9.27 14.70 12.65
C TYR A 78 -10.68 14.08 12.62
N ARG A 79 -11.18 13.56 13.75
CA ARG A 79 -12.52 12.98 13.84
C ARG A 79 -13.63 13.97 13.52
N ALA A 80 -13.50 15.22 13.96
CA ALA A 80 -14.48 16.27 13.65
C ALA A 80 -14.54 16.55 12.14
N LEU A 81 -13.38 16.67 11.48
CA LEU A 81 -13.31 16.88 10.03
C LEU A 81 -13.86 15.67 9.25
N CYS A 82 -13.59 14.44 9.69
CA CYS A 82 -14.18 13.24 9.09
C CYS A 82 -15.70 13.22 9.22
N ALA A 83 -16.24 13.57 10.40
CA ALA A 83 -17.68 13.60 10.63
C ALA A 83 -18.36 14.64 9.73
N GLU A 84 -17.74 15.80 9.56
CA GLU A 84 -18.25 16.85 8.67
C GLU A 84 -18.20 16.43 7.19
N ALA A 85 -17.11 15.81 6.74
CA ALA A 85 -17.01 15.30 5.38
C ALA A 85 -18.09 14.24 5.08
N LEU A 86 -18.32 13.30 6.00
CA LEU A 86 -19.37 12.28 5.89
C LEU A 86 -20.78 12.90 5.88
N ARG A 87 -21.03 13.89 6.75
CA ARG A 87 -22.31 14.60 6.80
C ARG A 87 -22.60 15.29 5.46
N LEU A 88 -21.64 16.06 4.94
CA LEU A 88 -21.77 16.75 3.65
C LEU A 88 -21.94 15.77 2.49
N ALA A 89 -21.19 14.65 2.49
CA ALA A 89 -21.32 13.61 1.48
C ALA A 89 -22.74 13.02 1.43
N SER A 90 -23.34 12.79 2.60
CA SER A 90 -24.72 12.32 2.72
C SER A 90 -25.74 13.36 2.24
N GLU A 91 -25.53 14.64 2.55
CA GLU A 91 -26.45 15.73 2.17
C GLU A 91 -26.43 16.02 0.66
N VAL A 92 -25.23 16.02 0.07
CA VAL A 92 -25.05 16.26 -1.37
C VAL A 92 -25.43 15.03 -2.20
N GLY A 93 -25.43 13.83 -1.59
CA GLY A 93 -25.77 12.60 -2.30
C GLY A 93 -24.67 12.14 -3.24
N VAL A 94 -23.39 12.20 -2.80
CA VAL A 94 -22.24 11.82 -3.64
C VAL A 94 -22.27 10.36 -4.11
N LEU A 95 -23.10 9.53 -3.48
CA LEU A 95 -23.28 8.15 -3.88
C LEU A 95 -24.17 7.98 -5.12
N LEU A 96 -24.96 8.98 -5.50
CA LEU A 96 -26.06 8.81 -6.46
C LEU A 96 -25.67 9.18 -7.89
N GLU A 97 -24.85 10.21 -8.06
CA GLU A 97 -24.52 10.77 -9.37
C GLU A 97 -23.07 10.45 -9.75
N PRO A 98 -22.82 9.68 -10.82
CA PRO A 98 -21.47 9.47 -11.33
C PRO A 98 -20.83 10.76 -11.84
N SER A 99 -19.77 11.19 -11.18
CA SER A 99 -18.89 12.27 -11.61
C SER A 99 -17.49 12.03 -11.06
N GLU A 100 -16.46 12.63 -11.66
CA GLU A 100 -15.09 12.43 -11.17
C GLU A 100 -14.93 12.97 -9.74
N ASP A 101 -15.59 14.09 -9.41
CA ASP A 101 -15.55 14.68 -8.07
C ASP A 101 -16.19 13.74 -7.04
N ASN A 102 -17.32 13.10 -7.40
CA ASN A 102 -17.98 12.12 -6.55
C ASN A 102 -17.18 10.82 -6.46
N ALA A 103 -16.55 10.35 -7.54
CA ALA A 103 -15.67 9.18 -7.53
C ALA A 103 -14.49 9.40 -6.57
N VAL A 104 -13.77 10.52 -6.71
CA VAL A 104 -12.65 10.86 -5.83
C VAL A 104 -13.12 11.05 -4.38
N SER A 105 -14.27 11.70 -4.17
CA SER A 105 -14.85 11.84 -2.83
C SER A 105 -15.17 10.49 -2.22
N CYS A 106 -15.79 9.55 -2.96
CA CYS A 106 -16.06 8.20 -2.48
C CYS A 106 -14.77 7.43 -2.16
N PHE A 107 -13.74 7.52 -3.00
CA PHE A 107 -12.43 6.93 -2.70
C PHE A 107 -11.84 7.47 -1.38
N MET A 108 -11.86 8.79 -1.19
CA MET A 108 -11.34 9.42 0.02
C MET A 108 -12.19 9.08 1.26
N LEU A 109 -13.52 9.07 1.13
CA LEU A 109 -14.41 8.68 2.21
C LEU A 109 -14.20 7.23 2.63
N GLN A 110 -13.99 6.33 1.67
CA GLN A 110 -13.59 4.94 1.98
C GLN A 110 -12.33 4.92 2.84
N PHE A 111 -11.30 5.66 2.45
CA PHE A 111 -10.05 5.74 3.22
C PHE A 111 -10.28 6.27 4.63
N LEU A 112 -11.14 7.29 4.80
CA LEU A 112 -11.51 7.83 6.11
C LEU A 112 -12.33 6.85 6.95
N GLU A 113 -13.17 6.02 6.33
CA GLU A 113 -13.96 4.99 7.00
C GLU A 113 -13.16 3.73 7.36
N ASN A 114 -12.15 3.35 6.57
CA ASN A 114 -11.29 2.20 6.87
C ASN A 114 -10.60 2.32 8.24
N ALA A 115 -10.41 3.56 8.72
CA ALA A 115 -9.97 3.82 10.09
C ALA A 115 -10.97 3.36 11.18
N ARG A 116 -12.18 2.90 10.83
CA ARG A 116 -13.29 2.55 11.73
C ARG A 116 -13.67 1.05 11.74
N GLU A 117 -12.88 0.18 11.10
CA GLU A 117 -13.06 -1.29 11.12
C GLU A 117 -14.47 -1.78 10.74
N THR A 118 -15.12 -1.15 9.75
CA THR A 118 -16.44 -1.58 9.27
C THR A 118 -16.32 -2.63 8.15
N ARG A 119 -17.15 -3.68 8.19
CA ARG A 119 -17.25 -4.66 7.08
C ARG A 119 -18.04 -4.12 5.88
N SER A 120 -18.92 -3.16 6.11
CA SER A 120 -19.62 -2.44 5.03
C SER A 120 -18.66 -1.44 4.38
N ARG A 121 -18.68 -1.39 3.04
CA ARG A 121 -17.80 -0.52 2.24
C ARG A 121 -18.60 0.22 1.14
N PRO A 122 -19.63 1.01 1.51
CA PRO A 122 -20.52 1.63 0.54
C PRO A 122 -19.78 2.61 -0.39
N PHE A 123 -18.82 3.35 0.16
CA PHE A 123 -18.04 4.31 -0.62
C PHE A 123 -17.10 3.63 -1.62
N ALA A 124 -16.45 2.51 -1.27
CA ALA A 124 -15.64 1.78 -2.24
C ALA A 124 -16.48 1.17 -3.37
N VAL A 125 -17.66 0.60 -3.06
CA VAL A 125 -18.58 0.07 -4.08
C VAL A 125 -18.96 1.19 -5.05
N GLN A 126 -19.32 2.34 -4.49
CA GLN A 126 -19.81 3.45 -5.28
C GLN A 126 -18.71 4.18 -6.04
N TYR A 127 -17.49 4.24 -5.50
CA TYR A 127 -16.30 4.70 -6.20
C TYR A 127 -16.08 3.87 -7.47
N LEU A 128 -16.07 2.55 -7.37
CA LEU A 128 -15.89 1.67 -8.54
C LEU A 128 -17.02 1.81 -9.54
N HIS A 129 -18.27 1.94 -9.08
CA HIS A 129 -19.40 2.22 -9.95
C HIS A 129 -19.23 3.53 -10.72
N HIS A 130 -18.87 4.62 -10.03
CA HIS A 130 -18.65 5.93 -10.65
C HIS A 130 -17.53 5.86 -11.67
N VAL A 131 -16.38 5.27 -11.30
CA VAL A 131 -15.24 5.07 -12.22
C VAL A 131 -15.68 4.33 -13.48
N ARG A 132 -16.46 3.25 -13.34
CA ARG A 132 -16.95 2.48 -14.48
C ARG A 132 -17.83 3.29 -15.42
N VAL A 133 -18.74 4.10 -14.88
CA VAL A 133 -19.62 4.94 -15.71
C VAL A 133 -18.80 6.02 -16.43
N ILE A 134 -17.83 6.63 -15.74
CA ILE A 134 -17.06 7.75 -16.29
C ILE A 134 -16.02 7.26 -17.29
N CYS A 135 -15.43 6.08 -17.08
CA CYS A 135 -14.39 5.57 -17.96
C CYS A 135 -14.88 5.22 -19.37
N GLU A 136 -16.18 5.04 -19.58
CA GLU A 136 -16.77 4.93 -20.92
C GLU A 136 -16.55 6.20 -21.76
N SER A 137 -16.40 7.36 -21.10
CA SER A 137 -16.10 8.63 -21.75
C SER A 137 -14.59 8.92 -21.88
N TRP A 138 -13.75 8.09 -21.27
CA TRP A 138 -12.30 8.24 -21.38
C TRP A 138 -11.85 7.76 -22.76
N GLY A 139 -11.28 8.67 -23.56
CA GLY A 139 -10.63 8.30 -24.82
C GLY A 139 -9.41 7.38 -24.59
N GLU A 140 -8.87 6.79 -25.67
CA GLU A 140 -7.70 5.90 -25.58
C GLU A 140 -6.50 6.57 -24.89
N GLU A 141 -6.33 7.89 -25.06
CA GLU A 141 -5.26 8.69 -24.44
C GLU A 141 -5.27 8.60 -22.90
N HIS A 142 -6.44 8.42 -22.27
CA HIS A 142 -6.55 8.25 -20.82
C HIS A 142 -6.07 6.87 -20.34
N MET A 143 -6.01 5.89 -21.24
CA MET A 143 -5.60 4.51 -20.96
C MET A 143 -4.12 4.27 -21.26
N GLU A 144 -3.38 5.32 -21.63
CA GLU A 144 -1.94 5.28 -21.80
C GLU A 144 -1.20 5.74 -20.52
N PRO A 145 0.08 5.35 -20.34
CA PRO A 145 0.91 5.89 -19.28
C PRO A 145 0.99 7.43 -19.35
N PRO A 146 0.98 8.14 -18.20
CA PRO A 146 1.04 7.63 -16.83
C PRO A 146 -0.32 7.28 -16.21
N ASN A 147 -1.44 7.67 -16.84
CA ASN A 147 -2.78 7.56 -16.25
C ASN A 147 -3.16 6.11 -15.96
N ALA A 148 -2.91 5.21 -16.89
CA ALA A 148 -3.14 3.79 -16.69
C ALA A 148 -2.37 3.21 -15.49
N THR A 149 -1.12 3.65 -15.27
CA THR A 149 -0.31 3.24 -14.11
C THR A 149 -0.93 3.71 -12.80
N ILE A 150 -1.41 4.96 -12.76
CA ILE A 150 -2.06 5.54 -11.59
C ILE A 150 -3.34 4.77 -11.24
N TRP A 151 -4.20 4.51 -12.21
CA TRP A 151 -5.42 3.73 -12.01
C TRP A 151 -5.13 2.30 -11.57
N THR A 152 -4.10 1.68 -12.13
CA THR A 152 -3.62 0.37 -11.67
C THR A 152 -3.17 0.41 -10.21
N GLY A 153 -2.49 1.49 -9.81
CA GLY A 153 -2.11 1.73 -8.41
C GLY A 153 -3.32 1.88 -7.48
N PHE A 154 -4.38 2.58 -7.90
CA PHE A 154 -5.60 2.70 -7.10
C PHE A 154 -6.32 1.35 -6.92
N LEU A 155 -6.45 0.56 -7.99
CA LEU A 155 -7.04 -0.78 -7.90
C LEU A 155 -6.19 -1.72 -7.04
N LEU A 156 -4.87 -1.62 -7.15
CA LEU A 156 -3.96 -2.36 -6.30
C LEU A 156 -4.19 -2.02 -4.82
N MET A 157 -4.24 -0.74 -4.48
CA MET A 157 -4.42 -0.31 -3.09
C MET A 157 -5.72 -0.85 -2.49
N GLU A 158 -6.82 -0.83 -3.25
CA GLU A 158 -8.08 -1.42 -2.84
C GLU A 158 -7.93 -2.93 -2.58
N ALA A 159 -7.35 -3.66 -3.54
CA ALA A 159 -7.22 -5.11 -3.49
C ALA A 159 -6.31 -5.58 -2.35
N LEU A 160 -5.24 -4.84 -2.08
CA LEU A 160 -4.33 -5.11 -0.96
C LEU A 160 -4.99 -4.86 0.38
N GLU A 161 -5.71 -3.76 0.54
CA GLU A 161 -6.42 -3.43 1.77
C GLU A 161 -7.49 -4.49 2.09
N THR A 162 -8.25 -4.92 1.09
CA THR A 162 -9.22 -6.01 1.26
C THR A 162 -8.58 -7.33 1.61
N THR A 163 -7.43 -7.64 1.00
CA THR A 163 -6.67 -8.86 1.30
C THR A 163 -6.24 -8.87 2.76
N LEU A 164 -5.72 -7.74 3.24
CA LEU A 164 -5.24 -7.59 4.60
C LEU A 164 -6.38 -7.74 5.63
N HIS A 165 -7.53 -7.11 5.37
CA HIS A 165 -8.67 -7.13 6.28
C HIS A 165 -9.65 -8.29 6.03
N ARG A 166 -9.33 -9.20 5.09
CA ARG A 166 -10.19 -10.31 4.67
C ARG A 166 -11.60 -9.85 4.29
N GLN A 167 -11.67 -8.71 3.61
CA GLN A 167 -12.91 -8.14 3.11
C GLN A 167 -13.16 -8.58 1.67
N PRO A 168 -14.42 -8.59 1.19
CA PRO A 168 -14.71 -8.82 -0.22
C PRO A 168 -14.00 -7.80 -1.10
N ILE A 169 -13.24 -8.29 -2.08
CA ILE A 169 -12.65 -7.47 -3.14
C ILE A 169 -13.78 -6.95 -4.02
N LEU A 170 -13.90 -5.63 -4.15
CA LEU A 170 -15.07 -5.03 -4.81
C LEU A 170 -14.94 -4.97 -6.33
N VAL A 171 -13.72 -5.12 -6.86
CA VAL A 171 -13.44 -5.36 -8.29
C VAL A 171 -14.12 -6.63 -8.83
N LEU A 172 -14.78 -7.41 -7.96
CA LEU A 172 -15.49 -8.65 -8.29
C LEU A 172 -17.00 -8.51 -8.53
N VAL A 173 -17.67 -7.46 -8.05
CA VAL A 173 -19.09 -7.61 -7.67
C VAL A 173 -20.10 -6.78 -8.45
N LEU A 174 -19.72 -5.92 -9.40
CA LEU A 174 -20.68 -5.03 -10.06
C LEU A 174 -21.35 -5.61 -11.31
N LEU A 175 -21.83 -6.86 -11.25
CA LEU A 175 -22.98 -7.30 -12.06
C LEU A 175 -23.82 -8.36 -11.32
N PRO A 176 -25.12 -8.11 -11.06
CA PRO A 176 -26.01 -9.12 -10.54
C PRO A 176 -26.54 -10.03 -11.67
N HIS A 177 -26.27 -11.33 -11.50
CA HIS A 177 -27.28 -12.39 -11.55
C HIS A 177 -28.02 -12.85 -12.82
N LEU A 178 -27.89 -12.31 -14.03
CA LEU A 178 -28.80 -12.75 -15.11
C LEU A 178 -28.32 -13.73 -16.20
N PHE A 179 -27.05 -14.16 -16.23
CA PHE A 179 -26.67 -15.25 -17.14
C PHE A 179 -25.67 -16.19 -16.46
N PHE A 180 -26.19 -17.30 -15.94
CA PHE A 180 -25.42 -18.47 -15.49
C PHE A 180 -24.73 -19.10 -16.71
N HIS A 181 -23.47 -18.73 -16.96
CA HIS A 181 -22.58 -19.53 -17.76
C HIS A 181 -21.42 -19.97 -16.85
N PRO A 182 -21.33 -21.25 -16.47
CA PRO A 182 -20.36 -21.74 -15.48
C PRO A 182 -18.90 -21.57 -15.92
N ASP A 183 -18.63 -21.42 -17.21
CA ASP A 183 -17.28 -21.25 -17.76
C ASP A 183 -16.84 -19.78 -17.97
N MET A 184 -17.67 -18.79 -17.57
CA MET A 184 -17.43 -17.37 -17.88
C MET A 184 -17.06 -16.48 -16.68
N ASN A 185 -16.95 -17.04 -15.46
CA ASN A 185 -16.69 -16.23 -14.27
C ASN A 185 -15.30 -15.56 -14.28
N ASP A 186 -14.30 -16.18 -14.90
CA ASP A 186 -12.94 -15.61 -14.97
C ASP A 186 -12.86 -14.36 -15.90
N TYR A 187 -13.80 -14.23 -16.86
CA TYR A 187 -13.74 -13.19 -17.88
C TYR A 187 -14.27 -11.82 -17.42
N ARG A 188 -15.16 -11.76 -16.42
CA ARG A 188 -15.89 -10.51 -16.10
C ARG A 188 -15.07 -9.53 -15.27
N SER A 189 -14.48 -9.99 -14.16
CA SER A 189 -13.68 -9.13 -13.28
C SER A 189 -12.35 -8.72 -13.93
N HIS A 190 -11.85 -9.52 -14.87
CA HIS A 190 -10.72 -9.15 -15.71
C HIS A 190 -11.07 -8.01 -16.67
N HIS A 191 -12.28 -8.02 -17.25
CA HIS A 191 -12.73 -6.94 -18.15
C HIS A 191 -12.84 -5.59 -17.44
N ASP A 192 -13.39 -5.53 -16.22
CA ASP A 192 -13.47 -4.28 -15.46
C ASP A 192 -12.08 -3.72 -15.13
N GLN A 193 -11.11 -4.59 -14.83
CA GLN A 193 -9.72 -4.17 -14.64
C GLN A 193 -9.12 -3.60 -15.93
N LEU A 194 -9.32 -4.26 -17.08
CA LEU A 194 -8.83 -3.78 -18.38
C LEU A 194 -9.52 -2.47 -18.81
N LEU A 195 -10.80 -2.32 -18.51
CA LEU A 195 -11.55 -1.09 -18.79
C LEU A 195 -10.93 0.12 -18.08
N ILE A 196 -10.40 -0.07 -16.87
CA ILE A 196 -9.83 1.01 -16.04
C ILE A 196 -8.33 1.19 -16.28
N THR A 197 -7.61 0.10 -16.56
CA THR A 197 -6.14 0.09 -16.61
C THR A 197 -5.58 0.01 -18.02
N GLY A 198 -6.43 -0.08 -19.05
CA GLY A 198 -6.05 -0.18 -20.45
C GLY A 198 -5.76 -1.61 -20.91
N ARG A 199 -4.95 -1.73 -21.97
CA ARG A 199 -4.63 -3.02 -22.62
C ARG A 199 -3.99 -4.03 -21.67
N ASP A 200 -4.27 -5.31 -21.87
CA ASP A 200 -3.70 -6.39 -21.05
C ASP A 200 -2.17 -6.35 -21.09
N PRO A 201 -1.48 -6.24 -19.94
CA PRO A 201 -0.02 -6.21 -19.92
C PRO A 201 0.59 -7.58 -20.26
N LEU A 202 1.90 -7.58 -20.51
CA LEU A 202 2.66 -8.83 -20.65
C LEU A 202 2.53 -9.68 -19.39
N SER A 203 2.38 -11.00 -19.57
CA SER A 203 2.44 -11.96 -18.46
C SER A 203 3.72 -11.80 -17.65
N LEU A 204 3.71 -12.16 -16.36
CA LEU A 204 4.87 -12.03 -15.47
C LEU A 204 6.16 -12.65 -16.05
N GLN A 205 6.05 -13.82 -16.69
CA GLN A 205 7.20 -14.47 -17.33
C GLN A 205 7.72 -13.69 -18.54
N ASN A 206 6.82 -13.22 -19.41
CA ASN A 206 7.21 -12.45 -20.59
C ASN A 206 7.74 -11.06 -20.21
N LEU A 207 7.19 -10.46 -19.15
CA LEU A 207 7.68 -9.22 -18.56
C LEU A 207 9.11 -9.40 -18.04
N PHE A 208 9.38 -10.46 -17.27
CA PHE A 208 10.73 -10.77 -16.79
C PHE A 208 11.74 -10.90 -17.93
N ILE A 209 11.40 -11.68 -18.97
CA ILE A 209 12.25 -11.85 -20.16
C ILE A 209 12.49 -10.50 -20.86
N SER A 210 11.44 -9.71 -21.06
CA SER A 210 11.53 -8.41 -21.70
C SER A 210 12.41 -7.43 -20.93
N LEU A 211 12.30 -7.39 -19.60
CA LEU A 211 13.12 -6.55 -18.74
C LEU A 211 14.59 -7.00 -18.76
N GLN A 212 14.84 -8.31 -18.72
CA GLN A 212 16.19 -8.86 -18.81
C GLN A 212 16.87 -8.48 -20.14
N SER A 213 16.15 -8.61 -21.26
CA SER A 213 16.66 -8.17 -22.57
C SER A 213 16.91 -6.66 -22.61
N ALA A 214 15.98 -5.84 -22.07
CA ALA A 214 16.15 -4.40 -21.99
C ALA A 214 17.40 -3.97 -21.20
N MET A 215 17.71 -4.67 -20.09
CA MET A 215 18.92 -4.42 -19.31
C MET A 215 20.19 -4.82 -20.07
N GLN A 216 20.17 -5.93 -20.80
CA GLN A 216 21.31 -6.38 -21.62
C GLN A 216 21.60 -5.45 -22.80
N GLU A 217 20.56 -4.84 -23.37
CA GLU A 217 20.65 -3.83 -24.44
C GLU A 217 21.18 -2.47 -23.94
N GLY A 218 21.40 -2.30 -22.64
CA GLY A 218 21.90 -1.06 -22.05
C GLY A 218 20.87 0.07 -22.04
N LYS A 219 19.56 -0.24 -22.05
CA LYS A 219 18.52 0.79 -21.87
C LYS A 219 18.71 1.49 -20.53
N GLU A 220 18.52 2.80 -20.52
CA GLU A 220 18.81 3.63 -19.34
C GLU A 220 18.00 3.19 -18.10
N GLN A 221 18.70 3.11 -16.95
CA GLN A 221 18.20 2.67 -15.65
C GLN A 221 16.94 3.37 -15.10
N PRO A 222 16.56 4.63 -15.41
CA PRO A 222 15.28 5.12 -14.92
C PRO A 222 14.07 4.56 -15.68
N VAL A 223 14.21 4.19 -16.96
CA VAL A 223 13.04 3.82 -17.80
C VAL A 223 12.48 2.45 -17.43
N ILE A 224 13.36 1.51 -17.08
CA ILE A 224 13.01 0.11 -16.82
C ILE A 224 12.04 -0.03 -15.63
N PRO A 225 12.33 0.53 -14.44
CA PRO A 225 11.41 0.50 -13.29
C PRO A 225 10.02 1.04 -13.64
N PHE A 226 9.92 2.24 -14.24
CA PHE A 226 8.61 2.85 -14.54
C PHE A 226 7.81 2.06 -15.57
N THR A 227 8.49 1.45 -16.55
CA THR A 227 7.83 0.60 -17.57
C THR A 227 7.29 -0.68 -16.94
N ALA A 228 7.98 -1.23 -15.93
CA ALA A 228 7.58 -2.45 -15.24
C ALA A 228 6.41 -2.23 -14.25
N MET A 229 6.23 -1.00 -13.74
CA MET A 229 5.25 -0.72 -12.69
C MET A 229 3.83 -1.15 -13.08
N ARG A 230 3.28 -0.64 -14.18
CA ARG A 230 1.89 -0.96 -14.56
C ARG A 230 1.63 -2.47 -14.70
N PRO A 231 2.40 -3.24 -15.50
CA PRO A 231 2.27 -4.70 -15.56
C PRO A 231 2.37 -5.38 -14.19
N TYR A 232 3.30 -4.95 -13.36
CA TYR A 232 3.49 -5.52 -12.03
C TYR A 232 2.27 -5.29 -11.13
N LEU A 233 1.84 -4.03 -10.97
CA LEU A 233 0.69 -3.67 -10.13
C LEU A 233 -0.61 -4.34 -10.63
N PHE A 234 -0.75 -4.48 -11.96
CA PHE A 234 -1.88 -5.18 -12.57
C PHE A 234 -1.93 -6.64 -12.14
N HIS A 235 -0.81 -7.34 -12.21
CA HIS A 235 -0.74 -8.74 -11.80
C HIS A 235 -0.88 -8.94 -10.30
N VAL A 236 -0.36 -8.03 -9.47
CA VAL A 236 -0.59 -8.09 -8.02
C VAL A 236 -2.08 -7.93 -7.69
N THR A 237 -2.78 -7.00 -8.37
CA THR A 237 -4.24 -6.82 -8.21
C THR A 237 -4.99 -8.11 -8.57
N ARG A 238 -4.61 -8.74 -9.70
CA ARG A 238 -5.17 -10.03 -10.12
C ARG A 238 -4.91 -11.14 -9.10
N LEU A 239 -3.70 -11.21 -8.55
CA LEU A 239 -3.34 -12.20 -7.54
C LEU A 239 -4.09 -11.97 -6.23
N ALA A 240 -4.23 -10.73 -5.76
CA ALA A 240 -5.06 -10.42 -4.59
C ALA A 240 -6.48 -10.99 -4.75
N ARG A 241 -7.05 -10.84 -5.96
CA ARG A 241 -8.34 -11.42 -6.32
C ARG A 241 -8.34 -12.94 -6.31
N ASP A 242 -7.39 -13.59 -6.99
CA ASP A 242 -7.26 -15.06 -7.00
C ASP A 242 -7.13 -15.61 -5.58
N LEU A 243 -6.34 -14.94 -4.73
CA LEU A 243 -6.15 -15.29 -3.33
C LEU A 243 -7.47 -15.22 -2.56
N TYR A 244 -8.32 -14.22 -2.80
CA TYR A 244 -9.63 -14.14 -2.16
C TYR A 244 -10.59 -15.20 -2.69
N GLU A 245 -10.75 -15.31 -4.01
CA GLU A 245 -11.77 -16.18 -4.61
C GLU A 245 -11.49 -17.66 -4.44
N LYS A 246 -10.21 -18.07 -4.53
CA LYS A 246 -9.81 -19.48 -4.58
C LYS A 246 -9.28 -20.01 -3.25
N ILE A 247 -8.78 -19.14 -2.37
CA ILE A 247 -8.01 -19.59 -1.18
C ILE A 247 -8.60 -19.05 0.14
N THR A 248 -8.70 -17.73 0.29
CA THR A 248 -8.88 -17.05 1.60
C THR A 248 -10.30 -16.54 1.86
N GLY A 249 -11.12 -16.38 0.83
CA GLY A 249 -12.46 -15.81 0.92
C GLY A 249 -13.49 -16.78 1.50
N ASP A 250 -14.64 -16.23 1.91
CA ASP A 250 -15.69 -17.00 2.60
C ASP A 250 -16.21 -18.19 1.80
N PHE A 251 -16.25 -18.09 0.47
CA PHE A 251 -16.64 -19.19 -0.40
C PHE A 251 -15.55 -20.27 -0.46
N ALA A 252 -14.29 -19.91 -0.76
CA ALA A 252 -13.17 -20.83 -0.79
C ALA A 252 -12.99 -21.59 0.54
N ARG A 253 -13.23 -20.92 1.67
CA ARG A 253 -13.19 -21.53 3.01
C ARG A 253 -14.19 -22.65 3.25
N ARG A 254 -15.32 -22.64 2.54
CA ARG A 254 -16.34 -23.69 2.63
C ARG A 254 -15.99 -24.94 1.82
N HIS A 255 -14.94 -24.88 1.02
CA HIS A 255 -14.49 -25.97 0.16
C HIS A 255 -13.14 -26.51 0.65
N PRO A 256 -12.80 -27.76 0.27
CA PRO A 256 -11.45 -28.29 0.46
C PRO A 256 -10.41 -27.37 -0.17
N LEU A 257 -9.20 -27.42 0.37
CA LEU A 257 -8.09 -26.61 -0.13
C LEU A 257 -7.73 -27.02 -1.55
N ASP A 258 -7.71 -26.06 -2.48
CA ASP A 258 -7.22 -26.28 -3.83
C ASP A 258 -5.69 -26.11 -3.87
N GLU A 259 -4.97 -27.23 -3.80
CA GLU A 259 -3.51 -27.28 -3.80
C GLU A 259 -2.90 -26.78 -5.14
N SER A 260 -3.61 -26.94 -6.27
CA SER A 260 -3.15 -26.46 -7.57
C SER A 260 -3.13 -24.94 -7.57
N SER A 261 -4.24 -24.33 -7.16
CA SER A 261 -4.36 -22.88 -7.04
C SER A 261 -3.28 -22.28 -6.12
N ILE A 262 -2.95 -22.93 -5.01
CA ILE A 262 -1.87 -22.47 -4.11
C ILE A 262 -0.50 -22.56 -4.78
N THR A 263 -0.21 -23.66 -5.48
CA THR A 263 1.07 -23.86 -6.14
C THR A 263 1.28 -22.83 -7.26
N GLU A 264 0.24 -22.57 -8.05
CA GLU A 264 0.23 -21.52 -9.08
C GLU A 264 0.41 -20.12 -8.46
N PHE A 265 -0.24 -19.87 -7.33
CA PHE A 265 -0.11 -18.62 -6.59
C PHE A 265 1.32 -18.41 -6.07
N ILE A 266 1.92 -19.42 -5.43
CA ILE A 266 3.31 -19.39 -4.96
C ILE A 266 4.27 -19.15 -6.13
N SER A 267 4.06 -19.84 -7.26
CA SER A 267 4.85 -19.62 -8.48
C SER A 267 4.76 -18.16 -8.94
N SER A 268 3.56 -17.58 -8.94
CA SER A 268 3.34 -16.18 -9.32
C SER A 268 4.03 -15.20 -8.36
N LEU A 269 3.99 -15.46 -7.04
CA LEU A 269 4.72 -14.67 -6.05
C LEU A 269 6.24 -14.71 -6.25
N ASN A 270 6.78 -15.86 -6.65
CA ASN A 270 8.20 -15.99 -6.99
C ASN A 270 8.56 -15.18 -8.24
N HIS A 271 7.72 -15.17 -9.27
CA HIS A 271 7.95 -14.32 -10.44
C HIS A 271 7.93 -12.83 -10.08
N LEU A 272 6.99 -12.39 -9.22
CA LEU A 272 6.96 -11.01 -8.72
C LEU A 272 8.24 -10.66 -7.94
N HIS A 273 8.75 -11.58 -7.13
CA HIS A 273 10.04 -11.41 -6.45
C HIS A 273 11.18 -11.25 -7.46
N SER A 274 11.30 -12.17 -8.44
CA SER A 274 12.35 -12.13 -9.45
C SER A 274 12.33 -10.85 -10.28
N ILE A 275 11.14 -10.33 -10.63
CA ILE A 275 11.01 -9.05 -11.34
C ILE A 275 11.50 -7.89 -10.47
N ARG A 276 11.08 -7.81 -9.20
CA ARG A 276 11.56 -6.78 -8.27
C ARG A 276 13.07 -6.84 -8.11
N SER A 277 13.61 -8.03 -7.87
CA SER A 277 15.04 -8.26 -7.68
C SER A 277 15.87 -7.86 -8.90
N LEU A 278 15.41 -8.27 -10.09
CA LEU A 278 16.03 -7.88 -11.35
C LEU A 278 16.15 -6.35 -11.50
N ILE A 279 15.12 -5.61 -11.09
CA ILE A 279 15.07 -4.15 -11.24
C ILE A 279 15.88 -3.43 -10.16
N PHE A 280 15.81 -3.87 -8.89
CA PHE A 280 16.25 -3.06 -7.75
C PHE A 280 17.42 -3.61 -6.94
N ASP A 281 17.87 -4.85 -7.14
CA ASP A 281 18.96 -5.39 -6.31
C ASP A 281 20.29 -4.63 -6.55
N GLN A 282 20.54 -4.18 -7.78
CA GLN A 282 21.70 -3.33 -8.08
C GLN A 282 21.59 -1.93 -7.47
N GLU A 283 20.39 -1.37 -7.41
CA GLU A 283 20.15 -0.03 -6.84
C GLU A 283 20.26 -0.06 -5.31
N ASP A 284 19.79 -1.14 -4.67
CA ASP A 284 19.93 -1.36 -3.23
C ASP A 284 21.41 -1.45 -2.81
N GLU A 285 22.28 -2.04 -3.65
CA GLU A 285 23.73 -2.11 -3.42
C GLU A 285 24.45 -0.77 -3.65
N ASN A 286 24.04 -0.03 -4.69
CA ASN A 286 24.70 1.22 -5.09
C ASN A 286 24.28 2.43 -4.26
N TYR A 287 23.11 2.40 -3.63
CA TYR A 287 22.57 3.50 -2.84
C TYR A 287 22.10 3.04 -1.45
N PRO A 288 23.03 2.59 -0.56
CA PRO A 288 22.68 2.35 0.84
C PRO A 288 22.01 3.62 1.40
N GLY A 289 20.97 3.42 2.22
CA GLY A 289 19.91 4.39 2.56
C GLY A 289 20.34 5.81 2.98
N ASP A 290 21.62 6.05 3.24
CA ASP A 290 22.20 7.28 3.79
C ASP A 290 22.54 8.34 2.72
N SER A 291 22.49 8.00 1.43
CA SER A 291 22.79 8.94 0.33
C SER A 291 21.63 9.91 0.04
N LEU A 292 21.17 10.68 1.02
CA LEU A 292 20.31 11.87 0.77
C LEU A 292 21.11 13.04 0.19
N PHE A 293 22.43 12.93 0.20
CA PHE A 293 23.37 13.93 -0.31
C PHE A 293 23.58 13.87 -1.82
N CYS A 294 22.51 13.65 -2.59
CA CYS A 294 22.58 13.87 -4.03
C CYS A 294 22.62 15.39 -4.30
N PRO A 295 23.69 15.93 -4.94
CA PRO A 295 23.87 17.38 -5.10
C PRO A 295 22.83 18.02 -6.04
N SER A 296 22.24 17.24 -6.95
CA SER A 296 21.24 17.74 -7.89
C SER A 296 19.82 17.36 -7.46
N ALA A 297 18.94 18.35 -7.36
CA ALA A 297 17.53 18.16 -7.05
C ALA A 297 16.82 17.17 -8.00
N GLN A 298 17.19 17.17 -9.29
CA GLN A 298 16.63 16.26 -10.30
C GLN A 298 16.95 14.79 -10.02
N LYS A 299 18.22 14.46 -9.74
CA LYS A 299 18.60 13.09 -9.37
C LYS A 299 17.97 12.65 -8.05
N ARG A 300 17.78 13.57 -7.11
CA ARG A 300 17.05 13.29 -5.85
C ARG A 300 15.59 12.92 -6.11
N GLY A 301 14.89 13.67 -6.96
CA GLY A 301 13.51 13.36 -7.34
C GLY A 301 13.38 12.00 -8.02
N LEU A 302 14.28 11.69 -8.95
CA LEU A 302 14.32 10.37 -9.60
C LEU A 302 14.56 9.25 -8.58
N GLN A 303 15.54 9.40 -7.68
CA GLN A 303 15.85 8.42 -6.65
C GLN A 303 14.66 8.17 -5.71
N LEU A 304 13.94 9.22 -5.32
CA LEU A 304 12.71 9.11 -4.53
C LEU A 304 11.63 8.31 -5.27
N ASN A 305 11.45 8.55 -6.56
CA ASN A 305 10.49 7.81 -7.38
C ASN A 305 10.87 6.33 -7.51
N LEU A 306 12.15 6.03 -7.74
CA LEU A 306 12.67 4.65 -7.79
C LEU A 306 12.46 3.92 -6.45
N ARG A 307 12.78 4.57 -5.33
CA ARG A 307 12.51 4.04 -3.99
C ARG A 307 11.02 3.81 -3.76
N SER A 308 10.16 4.71 -4.23
CA SER A 308 8.71 4.57 -4.13
C SER A 308 8.19 3.37 -4.94
N CYS A 309 8.76 3.13 -6.12
CA CYS A 309 8.46 1.95 -6.94
C CYS A 309 8.89 0.66 -6.23
N ALA A 310 10.15 0.59 -5.77
CA ALA A 310 10.67 -0.56 -5.02
C ALA A 310 9.84 -0.85 -3.76
N TYR A 311 9.52 0.19 -3.00
CA TYR A 311 8.69 0.12 -1.80
C TYR A 311 7.31 -0.45 -2.10
N THR A 312 6.63 0.10 -3.12
CA THR A 312 5.30 -0.36 -3.55
C THR A 312 5.34 -1.83 -3.99
N MET A 313 6.34 -2.22 -4.78
CA MET A 313 6.48 -3.60 -5.26
C MET A 313 6.73 -4.58 -4.10
N THR A 314 7.67 -4.26 -3.20
CA THR A 314 7.96 -5.09 -2.02
C THR A 314 6.73 -5.24 -1.12
N PHE A 315 6.08 -4.14 -0.75
CA PHE A 315 4.96 -4.18 0.20
C PHE A 315 3.71 -4.83 -0.39
N SER A 316 3.46 -4.66 -1.69
CA SER A 316 2.31 -5.25 -2.36
C SER A 316 2.42 -6.78 -2.45
N ARG A 317 3.59 -7.32 -2.81
CA ARG A 317 3.88 -8.75 -2.70
C ARG A 317 3.76 -9.24 -1.25
N ALA A 318 4.28 -8.48 -0.29
CA ALA A 318 4.31 -8.90 1.10
C ALA A 318 2.91 -9.13 1.71
N ILE A 319 1.94 -8.30 1.35
CA ILE A 319 0.55 -8.48 1.78
C ILE A 319 -0.03 -9.81 1.27
N LEU A 320 0.26 -10.18 0.02
CA LEU A 320 -0.20 -11.44 -0.56
C LEU A 320 0.42 -12.65 0.14
N VAL A 321 1.73 -12.60 0.42
CA VAL A 321 2.45 -13.64 1.17
C VAL A 321 1.83 -13.81 2.55
N LEU A 322 1.62 -12.71 3.28
CA LEU A 322 1.05 -12.74 4.62
C LEU A 322 -0.41 -13.24 4.61
N GLY A 323 -1.20 -12.83 3.60
CA GLY A 323 -2.58 -13.30 3.41
C GLY A 323 -2.65 -14.81 3.22
N LEU A 324 -1.80 -15.38 2.35
CA LEU A 324 -1.68 -16.82 2.16
C LEU A 324 -1.22 -17.53 3.43
N HIS A 325 -0.16 -17.02 4.09
CA HIS A 325 0.37 -17.59 5.32
C HIS A 325 -0.73 -17.72 6.40
N ARG A 326 -1.42 -16.61 6.68
CA ARG A 326 -2.49 -16.56 7.70
C ARG A 326 -3.64 -17.52 7.39
N GLU A 327 -3.95 -17.78 6.11
CA GLU A 327 -4.97 -18.75 5.73
C GLU A 327 -4.51 -20.19 5.93
N LEU A 328 -3.28 -20.54 5.53
CA LEU A 328 -2.78 -21.90 5.70
C LEU A 328 -2.64 -22.26 7.19
N VAL A 329 -2.21 -21.31 8.02
CA VAL A 329 -2.21 -21.47 9.49
C VAL A 329 -3.64 -21.70 10.00
N HIS A 330 -4.59 -20.88 9.57
CA HIS A 330 -6.00 -21.01 9.96
C HIS A 330 -6.59 -22.39 9.61
N ARG A 331 -6.36 -22.86 8.38
CA ARG A 331 -6.81 -24.19 7.92
C ARG A 331 -6.22 -25.31 8.76
N ALA A 332 -4.93 -25.23 9.12
CA ALA A 332 -4.30 -26.26 9.93
C ALA A 332 -4.83 -26.31 11.37
N VAL A 333 -5.14 -25.16 11.97
CA VAL A 333 -5.83 -25.12 13.28
C VAL A 333 -7.19 -25.80 13.19
N ILE A 334 -7.98 -25.52 12.16
CA ILE A 334 -9.29 -26.17 11.96
C ILE A 334 -9.12 -27.68 11.83
N SER A 335 -8.23 -28.15 10.95
CA SER A 335 -7.97 -29.58 10.74
C SER A 335 -7.48 -30.30 12.01
N SER A 336 -6.76 -29.59 12.89
CA SER A 336 -6.29 -30.15 14.16
C SER A 336 -7.38 -30.19 15.23
N SER A 337 -8.35 -29.26 15.19
CA SER A 337 -9.48 -29.20 16.12
C SER A 337 -10.60 -30.17 15.81
N SER A 338 -10.74 -30.59 14.55
CA SER A 338 -11.66 -31.65 14.13
C SER A 338 -11.13 -33.03 14.57
N SER A 339 -11.34 -33.37 15.84
CA SER A 339 -10.96 -34.68 16.41
C SER A 339 -11.78 -35.81 15.74
N PRO A 340 -11.13 -36.83 15.14
CA PRO A 340 -11.85 -37.95 14.56
C PRO A 340 -12.33 -38.87 15.69
N ALA A 341 -13.64 -38.89 15.94
CA ALA A 341 -14.27 -39.83 16.89
C ALA A 341 -14.13 -41.31 16.46
N ILE A 342 -13.63 -41.57 15.25
CA ILE A 342 -13.30 -42.89 14.70
C ILE A 342 -12.03 -42.65 13.86
N GLY A 343 -10.93 -43.36 14.15
CA GLY A 343 -9.55 -43.00 13.78
C GLY A 343 -9.32 -42.42 12.37
N PRO A 344 -8.29 -41.56 12.20
CA PRO A 344 -8.08 -40.81 10.98
C PRO A 344 -7.94 -41.75 9.78
N ALA A 345 -8.78 -41.56 8.77
CA ALA A 345 -8.61 -42.27 7.51
C ALA A 345 -7.25 -41.89 6.91
N ALA A 346 -6.58 -42.82 6.22
CA ALA A 346 -5.28 -42.54 5.60
C ALA A 346 -5.28 -41.29 4.71
N ALA A 347 -6.42 -40.96 4.09
CA ALA A 347 -6.61 -39.75 3.30
C ALA A 347 -6.48 -38.44 4.11
N ASP A 348 -6.97 -38.41 5.34
CA ASP A 348 -6.89 -37.22 6.22
C ASP A 348 -5.45 -36.95 6.65
N HIS A 349 -4.69 -38.02 6.90
CA HIS A 349 -3.27 -37.94 7.21
C HIS A 349 -2.47 -37.33 6.05
N TRP A 350 -2.67 -37.81 4.81
CA TRP A 350 -1.99 -37.27 3.63
C TRP A 350 -2.40 -35.81 3.33
N ALA A 351 -3.65 -35.43 3.58
CA ALA A 351 -4.07 -34.04 3.45
C ALA A 351 -3.38 -33.13 4.49
N ALA A 352 -3.24 -33.60 5.72
CA ALA A 352 -2.54 -32.87 6.78
C ALA A 352 -1.04 -32.70 6.48
N GLU A 353 -0.37 -33.74 5.97
CA GLU A 353 1.04 -33.66 5.57
C GLU A 353 1.28 -32.67 4.41
N ARG A 354 0.42 -32.69 3.38
CA ARG A 354 0.50 -31.75 2.25
C ARG A 354 0.27 -30.31 2.70
N LEU A 355 -0.71 -30.08 3.57
CA LEU A 355 -0.94 -28.77 4.18
C LEU A 355 0.28 -28.32 5.01
N ALA A 356 0.91 -29.21 5.77
CA ALA A 356 2.11 -28.90 6.54
C ALA A 356 3.29 -28.51 5.63
N LEU A 357 3.46 -29.19 4.49
CA LEU A 357 4.49 -28.85 3.50
C LEU A 357 4.26 -27.45 2.91
N LEU A 358 3.03 -27.16 2.47
CA LEU A 358 2.65 -25.84 1.93
C LEU A 358 2.86 -24.73 2.97
N ARG A 359 2.46 -24.98 4.22
CA ARG A 359 2.70 -24.05 5.32
C ARG A 359 4.18 -23.75 5.51
N ARG A 360 5.03 -24.78 5.56
CA ARG A 360 6.48 -24.59 5.71
C ARG A 360 7.03 -23.71 4.59
N GLN A 361 6.71 -24.04 3.34
CA GLN A 361 7.16 -23.27 2.18
C GLN A 361 6.73 -21.79 2.23
N VAL A 362 5.48 -21.53 2.61
CA VAL A 362 4.96 -20.16 2.72
C VAL A 362 5.53 -19.43 3.95
N SER A 363 5.86 -20.14 5.03
CA SER A 363 6.52 -19.57 6.21
C SER A 363 7.95 -19.12 5.87
N GLU A 364 8.71 -19.97 5.18
CA GLU A 364 10.04 -19.62 4.66
C GLU A 364 9.97 -18.40 3.72
N MET A 365 8.96 -18.34 2.85
CA MET A 365 8.71 -17.17 2.01
C MET A 365 8.36 -15.91 2.82
N ALA A 366 7.58 -16.04 3.90
CA ALA A 366 7.22 -14.94 4.78
C ALA A 366 8.45 -14.37 5.50
N ASP A 367 9.35 -15.24 5.99
CA ASP A 367 10.60 -14.81 6.62
C ASP A 367 11.54 -14.08 5.65
N LEU A 368 11.68 -14.58 4.42
CA LEU A 368 12.44 -13.87 3.38
C LEU A 368 11.84 -12.49 3.07
N THR A 369 10.51 -12.45 2.95
CA THR A 369 9.77 -11.21 2.68
C THR A 369 9.89 -10.20 3.82
N LEU A 370 9.97 -10.67 5.06
CA LEU A 370 10.16 -9.82 6.24
C LEU A 370 11.50 -9.07 6.18
N GLY A 371 12.56 -9.73 5.71
CA GLY A 371 13.86 -9.09 5.46
C GLY A 371 13.77 -7.96 4.42
N GLU A 372 12.99 -8.16 3.35
CA GLU A 372 12.75 -7.14 2.33
C GLU A 372 11.93 -5.96 2.88
N ILE A 373 10.91 -6.23 3.71
CA ILE A 373 10.12 -5.18 4.37
C ILE A 373 11.02 -4.32 5.24
N VAL A 374 11.85 -4.93 6.08
CA VAL A 374 12.79 -4.19 6.94
C VAL A 374 13.72 -3.35 6.09
N ARG A 375 14.25 -3.88 4.99
CA ARG A 375 15.05 -3.08 4.05
C ARG A 375 14.26 -1.89 3.49
N GLY A 376 13.03 -2.11 3.04
CA GLY A 376 12.15 -1.06 2.53
C GLY A 376 11.77 -0.01 3.57
N LEU A 377 11.59 -0.40 4.84
CA LEU A 377 11.35 0.53 5.95
C LEU A 377 12.57 1.41 6.22
N ARG A 378 13.78 0.87 6.06
CA ARG A 378 15.03 1.63 6.21
C ARG A 378 15.27 2.61 5.06
N THR A 379 14.81 2.28 3.86
CA THR A 379 14.96 3.12 2.66
C THR A 379 13.68 3.87 2.29
N MET A 380 12.77 4.02 3.27
CA MET A 380 11.45 4.61 3.08
C MET A 380 11.52 5.97 2.36
N PRO A 381 10.74 6.18 1.29
CA PRO A 381 10.81 7.40 0.50
C PRO A 381 10.29 8.63 1.25
N SER A 382 9.19 8.50 1.99
CA SER A 382 8.62 9.58 2.82
C SER A 382 7.60 9.06 3.84
N LEU A 383 7.27 9.87 4.86
CA LEU A 383 6.27 9.52 5.87
C LEU A 383 4.88 9.23 5.27
N PRO A 384 4.37 9.96 4.26
CA PRO A 384 3.10 9.62 3.64
C PRO A 384 3.01 8.18 3.11
N HIS A 385 4.09 7.63 2.54
CA HIS A 385 4.09 6.27 2.01
C HIS A 385 3.82 5.23 3.09
N ILE A 386 4.47 5.34 4.24
CA ILE A 386 4.24 4.39 5.32
C ILE A 386 2.95 4.67 6.08
N ALA A 387 2.62 5.95 6.30
CA ALA A 387 1.51 6.32 7.15
C ALA A 387 0.17 6.11 6.46
N HIS A 388 0.07 6.33 5.14
CA HIS A 388 -1.20 6.28 4.42
C HIS A 388 -1.33 5.07 3.52
N ILE A 389 -0.26 4.70 2.81
CA ILE A 389 -0.34 3.64 1.81
C ILE A 389 -0.17 2.29 2.49
N HIS A 390 0.82 2.14 3.36
CA HIS A 390 1.22 0.82 3.87
C HIS A 390 1.07 0.61 5.38
N ARG A 391 0.38 1.50 6.09
CA ARG A 391 0.18 1.41 7.55
C ARG A 391 -0.37 0.06 7.98
N GLY A 392 -1.45 -0.40 7.36
CA GLY A 392 -2.08 -1.68 7.69
C GLY A 392 -1.09 -2.84 7.53
N ASN A 393 -0.24 -2.78 6.50
CA ASN A 393 0.78 -3.79 6.25
C ASN A 393 1.81 -3.85 7.37
N VAL A 394 2.36 -2.70 7.78
CA VAL A 394 3.37 -2.65 8.86
C VAL A 394 2.80 -3.18 10.17
N VAL A 395 1.56 -2.82 10.51
CA VAL A 395 0.86 -3.35 11.69
C VAL A 395 0.72 -4.87 11.60
N ALA A 396 0.27 -5.39 10.46
CA ALA A 396 0.05 -6.82 10.26
C ALA A 396 1.35 -7.66 10.32
N TRP A 397 2.46 -7.11 9.83
CA TRP A 397 3.78 -7.74 9.97
C TRP A 397 4.34 -7.63 11.39
N ALA A 398 4.04 -6.55 12.12
CA ALA A 398 4.33 -6.47 13.55
C ALA A 398 3.61 -7.56 14.34
N GLU A 399 2.32 -7.77 14.09
CA GLU A 399 1.54 -8.85 14.67
C GLU A 399 2.14 -10.22 14.34
N PHE A 400 2.47 -10.45 13.06
CA PHE A 400 3.14 -11.68 12.62
C PHE A 400 4.46 -11.92 13.38
N CYS A 401 5.29 -10.89 13.53
CA CYS A 401 6.54 -11.01 14.29
C CYS A 401 6.32 -11.38 15.76
N LEU A 402 5.29 -10.82 16.38
CA LEU A 402 4.92 -11.14 17.76
C LEU A 402 4.37 -12.56 17.88
N ASP A 403 3.49 -12.99 16.97
CA ASP A 403 2.92 -14.33 16.98
C ASP A 403 4.02 -15.40 16.83
N GLU A 404 4.99 -15.18 15.93
CA GLU A 404 6.14 -16.08 15.75
C GLU A 404 7.08 -16.08 16.97
N ALA A 405 7.31 -14.92 17.59
CA ALA A 405 8.12 -14.81 18.81
C ALA A 405 7.46 -15.51 20.00
N ASP A 406 6.14 -15.31 20.18
CA ASP A 406 5.33 -15.95 21.21
C ASP A 406 5.34 -17.49 21.02
N ALA A 407 5.26 -17.97 19.76
CA ALA A 407 5.29 -19.39 19.43
C ALA A 407 6.66 -20.04 19.66
N ALA A 408 7.76 -19.34 19.32
CA ALA A 408 9.12 -19.84 19.51
C ALA A 408 9.60 -19.77 20.98
N GLY A 409 8.99 -18.90 21.79
CA GLY A 409 9.35 -18.67 23.20
C GLY A 409 10.70 -17.96 23.40
N SER A 410 11.45 -17.68 22.32
CA SER A 410 12.68 -16.91 22.31
C SER A 410 12.91 -16.27 20.94
N VAL A 411 13.61 -15.15 20.91
CA VAL A 411 13.85 -14.38 19.68
C VAL A 411 15.35 -14.36 19.38
N SER A 412 15.73 -14.70 18.14
CA SER A 412 17.13 -14.59 17.71
C SER A 412 17.55 -13.11 17.68
N PRO A 413 18.86 -12.78 17.85
CA PRO A 413 19.32 -11.39 17.76
C PRO A 413 18.96 -10.71 16.43
N GLU A 414 18.98 -11.46 15.33
CA GLU A 414 18.57 -10.98 14.01
C GLU A 414 17.08 -10.62 13.97
N ARG A 415 16.22 -11.48 14.52
CA ARG A 415 14.78 -11.23 14.61
C ARG A 415 14.47 -10.07 15.55
N ALA A 416 15.25 -9.87 16.62
CA ALA A 416 15.13 -8.71 17.50
C ALA A 416 15.42 -7.40 16.75
N ALA A 417 16.45 -7.36 15.89
CA ALA A 417 16.75 -6.18 15.07
C ALA A 417 15.66 -5.87 14.02
N ILE A 418 15.00 -6.91 13.50
CA ILE A 418 13.83 -6.79 12.63
C ILE A 418 12.66 -6.16 13.41
N ILE A 419 12.35 -6.69 14.61
CA ILE A 419 11.30 -6.19 15.49
C ILE A 419 11.56 -4.72 15.87
N GLU A 420 12.80 -4.37 16.19
CA GLU A 420 13.21 -2.99 16.49
C GLU A 420 12.91 -2.06 15.30
N THR A 421 13.30 -2.45 14.07
CA THR A 421 13.03 -1.64 12.87
C THR A 421 11.53 -1.46 12.63
N ILE A 422 10.71 -2.49 12.86
CA ILE A 422 9.25 -2.39 12.74
C ILE A 422 8.67 -1.49 13.84
N SER A 423 9.18 -1.58 15.07
CA SER A 423 8.77 -0.69 16.17
C SER A 423 9.06 0.78 15.86
N GLU A 424 10.26 1.09 15.37
CA GLU A 424 10.64 2.44 14.89
C GLU A 424 9.68 2.95 13.82
N ALA A 425 9.40 2.13 12.81
CA ALA A 425 8.46 2.47 11.75
C ALA A 425 7.04 2.74 12.29
N LEU A 426 6.55 1.92 13.23
CA LEU A 426 5.27 2.12 13.88
C LEU A 426 5.23 3.43 14.69
N LYS A 427 6.29 3.74 15.44
CA LYS A 427 6.44 5.00 16.17
C LYS A 427 6.34 6.23 15.26
N LEU A 428 6.92 6.15 14.05
CA LEU A 428 6.77 7.18 13.01
C LEU A 428 5.36 7.26 12.44
N ILE A 429 4.73 6.12 12.10
CA ILE A 429 3.33 6.05 11.65
C ILE A 429 2.39 6.67 12.71
N GLY A 430 2.75 6.52 13.98
CA GLY A 430 2.10 7.13 15.14
C GLY A 430 1.90 8.63 15.04
N TYR A 431 2.74 9.34 14.26
CA TYR A 431 2.53 10.75 13.97
C TYR A 431 1.17 11.00 13.33
N SER A 432 0.78 10.16 12.36
CA SER A 432 -0.42 10.36 11.57
C SER A 432 -1.64 9.67 12.15
N TRP A 433 -1.44 8.48 12.72
CA TRP A 433 -2.52 7.59 13.08
C TRP A 433 -2.35 7.01 14.48
N PRO A 434 -3.43 6.89 15.26
CA PRO A 434 -3.38 6.08 16.47
C PRO A 434 -3.12 4.60 16.07
N LEU A 435 -2.20 3.98 16.80
CA LEU A 435 -1.86 2.56 16.64
C LEU A 435 -2.73 1.69 17.56
N PRO A 436 -2.84 0.38 17.29
CA PRO A 436 -3.43 -0.57 18.24
C PRO A 436 -2.75 -0.47 19.60
N SER A 437 -3.54 -0.46 20.67
CA SER A 437 -3.05 -0.27 22.04
C SER A 437 -2.08 -1.38 22.44
N GLY A 438 -0.91 -1.01 22.97
CA GLY A 438 0.07 -1.97 23.49
C GLY A 438 0.95 -2.63 22.42
N LEU A 439 0.72 -2.41 21.12
CA LEU A 439 1.47 -3.09 20.07
C LEU A 439 2.96 -2.72 20.10
N VAL A 440 3.27 -1.42 20.15
CA VAL A 440 4.64 -0.91 20.20
C VAL A 440 5.32 -1.30 21.51
N GLU A 441 4.59 -1.23 22.63
CA GLU A 441 5.10 -1.63 23.95
C GLU A 441 5.49 -3.11 23.99
N ARG A 442 4.70 -3.99 23.34
CA ARG A 442 5.03 -5.42 23.22
C ARG A 442 6.28 -5.65 22.38
N LEU A 443 6.41 -4.96 21.24
CA LEU A 443 7.59 -5.06 20.37
C LEU A 443 8.84 -4.58 21.12
N ASP A 444 8.76 -3.43 21.79
CA ASP A 444 9.87 -2.87 22.57
C ASP A 444 10.28 -3.80 23.72
N ALA A 445 9.33 -4.40 24.44
CA ALA A 445 9.64 -5.38 25.50
C ALA A 445 10.39 -6.61 24.97
N TYR A 446 10.08 -7.07 23.75
CA TYR A 446 10.80 -8.15 23.09
C TYR A 446 12.24 -7.75 22.74
N VAL A 447 12.44 -6.54 22.22
CA VAL A 447 13.76 -5.99 21.91
C VAL A 447 14.60 -5.87 23.18
N ASP A 448 14.04 -5.28 24.25
CA ASP A 448 14.74 -5.05 25.51
C ASP A 448 15.18 -6.36 26.19
N THR A 449 14.36 -7.41 26.10
CA THR A 449 14.69 -8.73 26.68
C THR A 449 15.87 -9.39 25.97
N HIS A 450 16.09 -9.10 24.68
CA HIS A 450 17.10 -9.74 23.84
C HIS A 450 18.26 -8.82 23.45
N ARG A 451 18.25 -7.57 23.94
CA ARG A 451 19.36 -6.64 23.79
C ARG A 451 20.51 -7.10 24.70
N PRO A 452 21.71 -7.39 24.17
CA PRO A 452 22.82 -7.85 24.98
C PRO A 452 23.17 -6.82 26.05
N SER A 453 23.24 -7.25 27.32
CA SER A 453 23.53 -6.38 28.47
C SER A 453 24.90 -5.71 28.27
N GLY A 454 24.89 -4.44 27.84
CA GLY A 454 26.11 -3.67 27.54
C GLY A 454 26.20 -3.11 26.12
N SER A 455 25.28 -3.44 25.20
CA SER A 455 25.16 -2.64 23.98
C SER A 455 24.58 -1.28 24.38
N LEU A 456 25.37 -0.22 24.23
CA LEU A 456 24.84 1.14 24.18
C LEU A 456 23.69 1.17 23.17
N PRO A 457 22.64 2.00 23.37
CA PRO A 457 21.70 2.27 22.30
C PRO A 457 22.55 2.61 21.06
N PRO A 458 22.25 2.03 19.89
CA PRO A 458 23.04 2.27 18.69
C PRO A 458 23.20 3.79 18.54
N VAL A 459 24.42 4.26 18.73
CA VAL A 459 24.79 5.66 18.47
C VAL A 459 24.85 5.74 16.95
N PHE A 460 23.68 5.85 16.35
CA PHE A 460 23.57 6.16 14.95
C PHE A 460 24.10 7.58 14.78
N SER A 461 25.11 7.74 13.94
CA SER A 461 25.67 9.04 13.60
C SER A 461 24.54 9.97 13.17
N GLU A 462 24.42 11.13 13.83
CA GLU A 462 23.41 12.16 13.52
C GLU A 462 23.36 12.49 12.03
N ASP A 463 24.44 12.29 11.28
CA ASP A 463 24.54 12.59 9.85
C ASP A 463 23.89 11.57 8.89
N SER A 464 23.38 10.43 9.38
CA SER A 464 22.92 9.30 8.54
C SER A 464 21.40 9.02 8.56
N MET A 465 20.58 9.76 9.32
CA MET A 465 19.24 9.28 9.74
C MET A 465 18.03 10.12 9.28
N PHE A 466 18.00 10.61 8.05
CA PHE A 466 16.97 11.60 7.68
C PHE A 466 15.85 11.03 6.81
N LEU A 467 14.64 11.51 7.06
CA LEU A 467 13.47 11.32 6.22
C LEU A 467 13.14 12.64 5.56
N ASP A 468 13.39 12.77 4.25
CA ASP A 468 12.84 13.87 3.47
C ASP A 468 11.33 13.62 3.32
N MET A 469 10.52 14.26 4.17
CA MET A 469 9.06 14.00 4.17
C MET A 469 8.36 14.50 2.91
N PHE A 470 8.92 15.50 2.22
CA PHE A 470 8.51 15.97 0.90
C PHE A 470 9.74 16.54 0.16
N PRO A 471 10.00 16.20 -1.11
CA PRO A 471 10.92 17.00 -1.92
C PRO A 471 10.42 18.46 -1.97
N ALA A 472 11.34 19.43 -2.06
CA ALA A 472 11.05 20.86 -2.32
C ALA A 472 9.93 21.01 -3.36
N PRO A 473 9.07 22.06 -3.32
CA PRO A 473 7.80 22.10 -4.03
C PRO A 473 7.99 21.80 -5.51
N LEU A 474 7.80 20.53 -5.85
CA LEU A 474 7.54 20.05 -7.19
C LEU A 474 6.04 20.20 -7.33
N ASP A 475 5.61 21.07 -8.23
CA ASP A 475 4.21 21.34 -8.52
C ASP A 475 3.36 20.06 -8.45
N ASN A 476 2.53 19.95 -7.42
CA ASN A 476 1.33 19.12 -7.26
C ASN A 476 1.26 17.66 -7.74
N ASN A 477 2.32 17.06 -8.27
CA ASN A 477 2.19 15.86 -9.07
C ASN A 477 2.67 14.61 -8.32
N TRP A 478 1.77 14.00 -7.57
CA TRP A 478 1.81 12.53 -7.36
C TRP A 478 1.89 11.78 -8.71
N VAL A 479 1.43 12.41 -9.80
CA VAL A 479 1.59 11.96 -11.20
C VAL A 479 3.08 11.84 -11.60
N SER A 480 3.98 12.65 -11.02
CA SER A 480 5.40 12.64 -11.38
C SER A 480 6.17 11.40 -10.89
N MET A 481 5.58 10.61 -9.98
CA MET A 481 6.13 9.31 -9.55
C MET A 481 5.99 8.22 -10.62
N PHE A 482 5.06 8.38 -11.57
CA PHE A 482 4.73 7.35 -12.57
C PHE A 482 5.04 7.78 -14.01
N THR A 483 5.61 8.97 -14.21
CA THR A 483 6.08 9.46 -15.52
C THR A 483 7.60 9.29 -15.61
N ALA A 484 8.08 8.62 -16.66
CA ALA A 484 9.48 8.78 -17.06
C ALA A 484 9.77 10.26 -17.37
N PRO A 485 10.96 10.80 -17.05
CA PRO A 485 11.31 12.14 -17.49
C PRO A 485 11.23 12.20 -19.03
N PRO A 486 10.65 13.25 -19.62
CA PRO A 486 10.66 13.40 -21.07
C PRO A 486 12.11 13.38 -21.56
N GLY A 487 12.35 12.59 -22.62
CA GLY A 487 13.67 12.44 -23.22
C GLY A 487 14.31 13.80 -23.49
N ASN A 488 15.56 13.94 -23.04
CA ASN A 488 16.40 15.09 -23.35
C ASN A 488 16.55 15.21 -24.87
N GLU A 489 15.92 16.23 -25.46
CA GLU A 489 16.53 17.05 -26.52
C GLU A 489 15.88 18.44 -26.72
N ALA A 490 14.84 18.85 -25.96
CA ALA A 490 14.15 20.13 -26.26
C ALA A 490 13.81 21.06 -25.07
N PHE A 491 14.39 20.88 -23.88
CA PHE A 491 14.13 21.77 -22.72
C PHE A 491 15.27 22.76 -22.39
N LEU A 492 15.95 23.25 -23.43
CA LEU A 492 16.87 24.39 -23.37
C LEU A 492 16.28 25.60 -24.12
N ALA A 493 15.11 26.09 -23.72
CA ALA A 493 14.69 27.46 -23.98
C ALA A 493 13.47 27.83 -23.11
N GLN A 494 13.58 28.96 -22.40
CA GLN A 494 12.53 29.69 -21.66
C GLN A 494 12.16 29.07 -20.30
N GLY A 495 12.41 29.67 -19.13
CA GLY A 495 12.80 31.04 -18.80
C GLY A 495 11.61 31.98 -18.63
N ARG A 496 11.06 32.07 -17.40
CA ARG A 496 10.66 33.29 -16.65
C ARG A 496 9.38 33.11 -15.79
N TYR A 497 9.55 33.45 -14.51
CA TYR A 497 8.63 34.21 -13.62
C TYR A 497 7.11 34.08 -13.79
N LEU A 498 6.43 33.51 -12.79
CA LEU A 498 5.81 34.22 -11.66
C LEU A 498 5.35 33.21 -10.60
#